data_AF-A0A976H1Y4-F1
#
_entry.id   AF-A0A976H1Y4-F1
#
_cell.length_a   1.000
_cell.length_b   1.000
_cell.length_c   1.000
_cell.angle_alpha   90.00
_cell.angle_beta   90.00
_cell.angle_gamma   90.00
#
_symmetry.space_group_name_H-M   'P 1'
#
loop_
_entity.id
_entity.type
_entity.pdbx_description
1 polymer ?
#
loop_
_entity_poly.entity_id
_entity_poly.type
_entity_poly.pdbx_seq_one_letter_code
_entity_poly.pdbx_strand_id
1 'polypeptide(L)' 'MAITMFLLFVFATLAITFVSARKSTGSSAYFAAGRSITAWQNGLAVAGDYMSAASFLGIA' A
#
# COMPACT_ATOMS: atom_id res chain seq x y z
N MET A 1 3.99 13.95 21.54
CA MET A 1 4.88 13.49 20.45
C MET A 1 4.37 12.24 19.75
N ALA A 2 3.91 11.19 20.45
CA ALA A 2 3.35 9.99 19.82
C ALA A 2 2.16 10.26 18.88
N ILE A 3 1.19 11.09 19.31
CA ILE A 3 0.02 11.47 18.48
C ILE A 3 0.47 12.16 17.19
N THR A 4 1.49 13.02 17.27
CA THR A 4 2.05 13.72 16.11
C THR A 4 2.68 12.74 15.11
N MET A 5 3.44 11.76 15.60
CA MET A 5 4.04 10.70 14.75
C MET A 5 2.97 9.80 14.13
N PHE A 6 1.94 9.44 14.88
CA PHE A 6 0.80 8.65 14.39
C PHE A 6 0.07 9.38 13.26
N LEU A 7 -0.30 10.65 13.49
CA LEU A 7 -0.98 11.45 12.49
C LEU A 7 -0.11 11.66 11.25
N LEU A 8 1.20 11.90 11.43
CA LEU A 8 2.14 12.03 10.30
C LEU A 8 2.16 10.78 9.44
N PHE A 9 2.22 9.58 10.05
CA PHE A 9 2.18 8.33 9.32
C PHE A 9 0.86 8.14 8.58
N VAL A 10 -0.28 8.37 9.24
CA VAL A 10 -1.62 8.27 8.64
C VAL A 10 -1.77 9.22 7.45
N PHE A 11 -1.39 10.50 7.61
CA PHE A 11 -1.48 11.46 6.51
C PHE A 11 -0.53 11.13 5.35
N ALA A 12 0.67 10.63 5.64
CA ALA A 12 1.60 10.18 4.60
C ALA A 12 1.02 9.00 3.81
N THR A 13 0.47 7.98 4.48
CA THR A 13 -0.19 6.84 3.84
C THR A 13 -1.35 7.32 2.96
N LEU A 14 -2.23 8.16 3.49
CA LEU A 14 -3.39 8.69 2.75
C LEU A 14 -2.98 9.52 1.53
N ALA A 15 -1.94 10.35 1.65
CA ALA A 15 -1.44 11.15 0.54
C ALA A 15 -0.91 10.26 -0.61
N ILE A 16 -0.16 9.20 -0.28
CA ILE A 16 0.34 8.24 -1.27
C ILE A 16 -0.82 7.52 -1.95
N THR A 17 -1.79 7.02 -1.18
CA THR A 17 -2.97 6.33 -1.71
C THR A 17 -3.79 7.24 -2.62
N PHE A 18 -4.00 8.50 -2.22
CA PHE A 18 -4.79 9.46 -3.00
C PHE A 18 -4.13 9.82 -4.34
N VAL A 19 -2.82 10.04 -4.35
CA VAL A 19 -2.05 10.31 -5.58
C VAL A 19 -2.04 9.09 -6.50
N SER A 20 -1.89 7.89 -5.94
CA SER A 20 -1.95 6.63 -6.69
C SER A 20 -3.33 6.38 -7.30
N ALA A 21 -4.39 6.60 -6.52
CA ALA A 21 -5.77 6.46 -6.95
C ALA A 21 -6.13 7.42 -8.08
N ARG A 22 -5.65 8.67 -8.03
CA ARG A 22 -5.83 9.66 -9.10
C ARG A 22 -5.07 9.31 -10.39
N LYS A 23 -3.95 8.59 -10.30
CA LYS A 23 -3.18 8.15 -11.48
C LYS A 23 -3.73 6.86 -12.10
N SER A 24 -4.50 6.07 -11.37
CA SER A 24 -5.10 4.81 -11.83
C SER A 24 -6.41 5.01 -12.60
N THR A 25 -6.44 5.85 -13.64
CA THR A 25 -7.66 6.09 -14.42
C THR A 25 -7.79 5.08 -15.56
N GLY A 26 -8.52 3.98 -15.33
CA GLY A 26 -8.94 3.02 -16.37
C GLY A 26 -8.99 1.57 -15.90
N SER A 27 -9.93 0.77 -16.43
CA SER A 27 -10.11 -0.66 -16.10
C SER A 27 -8.81 -1.48 -16.18
N SER A 28 -7.98 -1.22 -17.20
CA SER A 28 -6.69 -1.89 -17.38
C SER A 28 -5.65 -1.54 -16.30
N ALA A 29 -5.71 -0.34 -15.72
CA ALA A 29 -4.87 0.08 -14.61
C ALA A 29 -5.31 -0.57 -13.28
N TYR A 30 -6.61 -0.82 -13.10
CA TYR A 30 -7.14 -1.47 -11.89
C TYR A 30 -6.95 -2.99 -11.89
N PHE A 31 -7.13 -3.67 -13.04
CA PHE A 31 -7.09 -5.14 -13.09
C PHE A 31 -5.72 -5.73 -13.40
N ALA A 32 -4.86 -5.02 -14.14
CA ALA A 32 -3.56 -5.54 -14.55
C ALA A 32 -2.39 -4.61 -14.20
N ALA A 33 -2.65 -3.51 -13.46
CA ALA A 33 -1.67 -2.44 -13.25
C ALA A 33 -0.95 -2.04 -14.55
N GLY A 34 -1.69 -2.03 -15.68
CA GLY A 34 -1.15 -1.75 -17.01
C GLY A 34 -0.06 -2.71 -17.52
N ARG A 35 0.12 -3.89 -16.91
CA ARG A 35 1.22 -4.84 -17.16
C ARG A 35 2.61 -4.28 -16.82
N SER A 36 2.70 -3.19 -16.06
CA SER A 36 3.95 -2.49 -15.77
C SER A 36 4.59 -2.86 -14.43
N ILE A 37 3.98 -3.76 -13.65
CA ILE A 37 4.55 -4.21 -12.37
C ILE A 37 5.59 -5.30 -12.61
N THR A 38 6.80 -5.06 -12.14
CA THR A 38 7.91 -6.03 -12.21
C THR A 38 7.78 -7.12 -11.13
N ALA A 39 8.41 -8.28 -11.35
CA ALA A 39 8.35 -9.40 -10.40
C ALA A 39 8.82 -9.03 -8.99
N TRP A 40 9.82 -8.16 -8.87
CA TRP A 40 10.32 -7.67 -7.58
C TRP A 40 9.32 -6.78 -6.85
N GLN A 41 8.65 -5.87 -7.56
CA GLN A 41 7.62 -5.00 -6.98
C GLN A 41 6.40 -5.81 -6.52
N ASN A 42 6.00 -6.83 -7.29
CA ASN A 42 4.94 -7.76 -6.88
C ASN A 42 5.36 -8.59 -5.66
N GLY A 43 6.58 -9.14 -5.65
CA GLY A 43 7.09 -9.92 -4.52
C GLY A 43 7.16 -9.11 -3.22
N LEU A 44 7.59 -7.85 -3.30
CA LEU A 44 7.63 -6.95 -2.15
C LEU A 44 6.23 -6.57 -1.64
N ALA A 45 5.28 -6.32 -2.55
CA ALA A 45 3.89 -6.03 -2.20
C ALA A 45 3.25 -7.21 -1.44
N VAL A 46 3.40 -8.42 -1.97
CA VAL A 46 2.91 -9.65 -1.34
C VAL A 46 3.57 -9.87 0.03
N ALA A 47 4.89 -9.70 0.15
CA ALA A 47 5.58 -9.81 1.43
C ALA A 47 5.07 -8.80 2.47
N GLY A 48 4.68 -7.60 2.03
CA GLY A 48 4.05 -6.58 2.86
C GLY A 48 2.65 -6.99 3.34
N ASP A 49 1.81 -7.54 2.46
CA ASP A 49 0.47 -8.00 2.80
C ASP A 49 0.49 -9.19 3.79
N TYR A 50 1.48 -10.08 3.68
CA TYR A 50 1.72 -11.15 4.67
C TYR A 50 2.10 -10.60 6.06
N MET A 51 2.73 -9.43 6.11
CA MET A 51 3.11 -8.75 7.34
C MET A 51 2.02 -7.75 7.76
N SER A 52 0.76 -8.18 7.82
CA SER A 52 -0.33 -7.33 8.30
C SER A 52 -0.34 -7.20 9.83
N ALA A 53 -1.09 -6.22 10.35
CA ALA A 53 -1.25 -5.96 11.78
C ALA A 53 -1.65 -7.19 12.61
N ALA A 54 -2.32 -8.17 12.00
CA ALA A 54 -2.65 -9.47 12.59
C ALA A 54 -1.39 -10.27 12.99
N SER A 55 -0.37 -10.30 12.12
CA SER A 55 0.92 -10.92 12.39
C SER A 55 1.66 -10.19 13.51
N PHE A 56 1.52 -8.87 13.60
CA PHE A 56 2.13 -8.05 14.66
C PHE A 56 1.44 -8.21 16.02
N LEU A 57 0.13 -8.44 16.03
CA LEU A 57 -0.65 -8.70 17.25
C LEU A 57 -0.55 -10.17 17.71
N GLY A 58 0.04 -11.05 16.90
CA GLY A 58 0.30 -12.45 17.23
C GLY A 58 -0.95 -13.35 17.13
N ILE A 59 -2.02 -12.88 16.49
CA ILE A 59 -3.23 -13.68 16.24
C ILE A 59 -3.16 -14.15 14.79
N ALA A 60 -2.36 -15.19 14.54
CA ALA A 60 -2.32 -15.96 13.30
C ALA A 60 -2.64 -17.42 13.61
#